data_AF-A0A965BBS7-F1
#
_entry.id   AF-A0A965BBS7-F1
#
_cell.length_a   1.000
_cell.length_b   1.000
_cell.length_c   1.000
_cell.angle_alpha   90.00
_cell.angle_beta   90.00
_cell.angle_gamma   90.00
#
_symmetry.space_group_name_H-M   'P 1'
#
loop_
_entity.id
_entity.type
_entity.pdbx_description
1 polymer ?
#
loop_
_entity_poly.entity_id
_entity_poly.type
_entity_poly.pdbx_seq_one_letter_code
_entity_poly.pdbx_strand_id
1 'polypeptide(L)'
;MEAPGSRADRFLNAQVSVLHFHERVLEEARDDSHPLLERVKFLAISHANLDEFFEVHVSGLRNQREGTLIGTAGLLPDGRTPSEALTMVERVVRPILEAQDKCWVHLRRLLSDNGIHVLETEALTPEQRTYTRDYFEREVFPVLTPLAVDPGHPFPHISHLSLNLAVVLDHPEAGERFARLKIPQNLPRLVQLPPVNQDPESPEPTVHPPVSFVWLETLIAEHLDLLFPGVPVRASYAFRVTRDADQAIQEHDSIDLLASVQESLRERAWGVVVRVEAEHEMPVSLRTRLLEELEASDAITDARSAPLGRRDLMALASVDRPDLKYPPFVPRIPPSLAPGEDIFAAIKRRDILLHHPFDSFAPVVQFIEAAAADPDVLAIKQTLYRVGKNSPIVQALVRARQNDKQVAVLVELKARGDEENNIEWAQTLESEGVHVAYGLMGLKTHCKTTLVVRREPDGLRRYVHLATGNYNATTARMYTDIGYFTCRPEIGADMTDLFNTLTGYSRKDQYRALLVSPRSWRRRLVELIDREMSWQARGEPGRIVIKVNGLTDPRII
;
A
#
# COMPACT_ATOMS: atom_id res chain seq x y z
N MET A 1 -33.34 7.73 25.28
CA MET A 1 -34.33 8.15 24.27
C MET A 1 -33.78 7.69 22.93
N GLU A 2 -34.22 6.53 22.42
CA GLU A 2 -33.82 6.10 21.09
C GLU A 2 -34.41 7.07 20.06
N ALA A 3 -33.56 7.69 19.22
CA ALA A 3 -34.01 8.58 18.17
C ALA A 3 -34.97 7.85 17.20
N PRO A 4 -35.89 8.55 16.50
CA PRO A 4 -36.74 7.92 15.50
C PRO A 4 -35.95 7.67 14.22
N GLY A 5 -35.88 6.41 13.78
CA GLY A 5 -35.19 5.96 12.55
C GLY A 5 -34.53 4.60 12.73
N SER A 6 -34.59 3.73 11.72
CA SER A 6 -33.96 2.41 11.79
C SER A 6 -32.44 2.57 11.91
N ARG A 7 -31.72 1.56 12.44
CA ARG A 7 -30.25 1.61 12.53
C ARG A 7 -29.59 1.82 11.16
N ALA A 8 -30.25 1.37 10.08
CA ALA A 8 -29.81 1.55 8.69
C ALA A 8 -29.89 2.99 8.19
N ASP A 9 -30.70 3.85 8.81
CA ASP A 9 -30.85 5.25 8.42
C ASP A 9 -29.83 6.17 9.10
N ARG A 10 -29.10 5.67 10.12
CA ARG A 10 -28.16 6.47 10.93
C ARG A 10 -26.70 6.31 10.52
N PHE A 11 -26.34 5.21 9.88
CA PHE A 11 -24.96 4.89 9.52
C PHE A 11 -24.83 4.65 8.02
N LEU A 12 -23.77 5.21 7.43
CA LEU A 12 -23.33 4.80 6.11
C LEU A 12 -22.68 3.42 6.19
N ASN A 13 -22.83 2.62 5.15
CA ASN A 13 -22.09 1.37 5.03
C ASN A 13 -20.58 1.71 4.88
N ALA A 14 -19.75 1.18 5.77
CA ALA A 14 -18.31 1.51 5.79
C ALA A 14 -17.60 1.12 4.48
N GLN A 15 -17.98 0.00 3.85
CA GLN A 15 -17.34 -0.45 2.61
C GLN A 15 -17.70 0.44 1.43
N VAL A 16 -18.98 0.82 1.34
CA VAL A 16 -19.43 1.79 0.33
C VAL A 16 -18.79 3.17 0.56
N SER A 17 -18.61 3.60 1.81
CA SER A 17 -17.90 4.84 2.12
C SER A 17 -16.44 4.82 1.62
N VAL A 18 -15.74 3.68 1.72
CA VAL A 18 -14.38 3.52 1.17
C VAL A 18 -14.39 3.56 -0.35
N LEU A 19 -15.39 2.94 -1.00
CA LEU A 19 -15.54 3.01 -2.45
C LEU A 19 -15.78 4.43 -2.96
N HIS A 20 -16.57 5.24 -2.26
CA HIS A 20 -16.72 6.66 -2.60
C HIS A 20 -15.44 7.47 -2.39
N PHE A 21 -14.61 7.11 -1.42
CA PHE A 21 -13.26 7.67 -1.33
C PHE A 21 -12.40 7.27 -2.55
N HIS A 22 -12.49 6.03 -3.03
CA HIS A 22 -11.77 5.59 -4.24
C HIS A 22 -12.29 6.28 -5.50
N GLU A 23 -13.61 6.54 -5.58
CA GLU A 23 -14.22 7.35 -6.62
C GLU A 23 -13.65 8.77 -6.60
N ARG A 24 -13.47 9.38 -5.42
CA ARG A 24 -12.82 10.70 -5.30
C ARG A 24 -11.37 10.69 -5.81
N VAL A 25 -10.61 9.61 -5.59
CA VAL A 25 -9.26 9.47 -6.18
C VAL A 25 -9.32 9.40 -7.71
N LEU A 26 -10.33 8.73 -8.26
CA LEU A 26 -10.55 8.69 -9.72
C LEU A 26 -10.95 10.07 -10.28
N GLU A 27 -11.66 10.89 -9.52
CA GLU A 27 -11.96 12.28 -9.92
C GLU A 27 -10.68 13.09 -10.15
N GLU A 28 -9.64 12.91 -9.34
CA GLU A 28 -8.33 13.56 -9.54
C GLU A 28 -7.64 13.10 -10.85
N ALA A 29 -7.92 11.89 -11.36
CA ALA A 29 -7.42 11.50 -12.68
C ALA A 29 -8.16 12.21 -13.84
N ARG A 30 -9.38 12.67 -13.58
CA ARG A 30 -10.28 13.31 -14.55
C ARG A 30 -10.22 14.83 -14.51
N ASP A 31 -9.69 15.40 -13.43
CA ASP A 31 -9.48 16.83 -13.26
C ASP A 31 -8.39 17.34 -14.21
N ASP A 32 -8.74 18.30 -15.06
CA ASP A 32 -7.84 18.89 -16.07
C ASP A 32 -6.96 20.01 -15.50
N SER A 33 -7.16 20.42 -14.24
CA SER A 33 -6.25 21.32 -13.53
C SER A 33 -4.93 20.65 -13.15
N HIS A 34 -4.88 19.31 -13.16
CA HIS A 34 -3.68 18.53 -12.90
C HIS A 34 -2.86 18.28 -14.16
N PRO A 35 -1.52 18.32 -14.08
CA PRO A 35 -0.65 17.92 -15.19
C PRO A 35 -0.93 16.49 -15.66
N LEU A 36 -0.71 16.23 -16.96
CA LEU A 36 -1.13 14.98 -17.60
C LEU A 36 -0.58 13.71 -16.93
N LEU A 37 0.70 13.69 -16.57
CA LEU A 37 1.29 12.50 -15.94
C LEU A 37 0.83 12.32 -14.49
N GLU A 38 0.37 13.39 -13.82
CA GLU A 38 -0.23 13.28 -12.48
C GLU A 38 -1.65 12.69 -12.58
N ARG A 39 -2.39 12.99 -13.65
CA ARG A 39 -3.68 12.34 -13.93
C ARG A 39 -3.51 10.84 -14.20
N VAL A 40 -2.49 10.45 -14.96
CA VAL A 40 -2.12 9.03 -15.17
C VAL A 40 -1.76 8.35 -13.86
N LYS A 41 -0.99 9.04 -13.01
CA LYS A 41 -0.65 8.57 -11.66
C LYS A 41 -1.89 8.36 -10.79
N PHE A 42 -2.84 9.29 -10.76
CA PHE A 42 -4.08 9.13 -10.00
C PHE A 42 -4.93 7.95 -10.51
N LEU A 43 -4.97 7.73 -11.83
CA LEU A 43 -5.62 6.54 -12.39
C LEU A 43 -4.93 5.25 -11.91
N ALA A 44 -3.60 5.20 -11.94
CA ALA A 44 -2.83 4.08 -11.41
C ALA A 44 -3.11 3.82 -9.91
N ILE A 45 -3.16 4.89 -9.10
CA ILE A 45 -3.50 4.83 -7.66
C ILE A 45 -4.94 4.32 -7.48
N SER A 46 -5.90 4.79 -8.28
CA SER A 46 -7.29 4.33 -8.22
C SER A 46 -7.39 2.81 -8.46
N HIS A 47 -6.61 2.27 -9.41
CA HIS A 47 -6.54 0.82 -9.63
C HIS A 47 -5.89 0.09 -8.44
N ALA A 48 -4.78 0.59 -7.90
CA ALA A 48 -4.11 -0.03 -6.76
C ALA A 48 -4.98 -0.02 -5.49
N ASN A 49 -5.68 1.08 -5.22
CA ASN A 49 -6.63 1.18 -4.10
C ASN A 49 -7.77 0.18 -4.23
N LEU A 50 -8.25 -0.05 -5.45
CA LEU A 50 -9.30 -1.03 -5.68
C LEU A 50 -8.79 -2.47 -5.50
N ASP A 51 -7.56 -2.78 -5.93
CA ASP A 51 -6.92 -4.06 -5.60
C ASP A 51 -6.92 -4.31 -4.08
N GLU A 52 -6.44 -3.33 -3.29
CA GLU A 52 -6.44 -3.40 -1.81
C GLU A 52 -7.85 -3.55 -1.24
N PHE A 53 -8.83 -2.85 -1.82
CA PHE A 53 -10.23 -2.96 -1.40
C PHE A 53 -10.74 -4.41 -1.53
N PHE A 54 -10.45 -5.07 -2.65
CA PHE A 54 -10.83 -6.47 -2.82
C PHE A 54 -10.07 -7.38 -1.86
N GLU A 55 -8.76 -7.17 -1.70
CA GLU A 55 -7.90 -7.95 -0.80
C GLU A 55 -8.35 -7.93 0.65
N VAL A 56 -8.82 -6.78 1.15
CA VAL A 56 -9.08 -6.55 2.57
C VAL A 56 -10.58 -6.50 2.85
N HIS A 57 -11.31 -5.65 2.15
CA HIS A 57 -12.67 -5.30 2.51
C HIS A 57 -13.67 -6.34 2.00
N VAL A 58 -13.50 -6.83 0.77
CA VAL A 58 -14.34 -7.90 0.22
C VAL A 58 -14.04 -9.23 0.93
N SER A 59 -12.76 -9.57 1.12
CA SER A 59 -12.36 -10.75 1.90
C SER A 59 -12.92 -10.72 3.31
N GLY A 60 -12.81 -9.60 4.02
CA GLY A 60 -13.35 -9.44 5.37
C GLY A 60 -14.87 -9.63 5.44
N LEU A 61 -15.63 -9.19 4.43
CA LEU A 61 -17.07 -9.46 4.34
C LEU A 61 -17.37 -10.94 4.07
N ARG A 62 -16.57 -11.63 3.24
CA ARG A 62 -16.75 -13.07 2.98
C ARG A 62 -16.45 -13.90 4.21
N ASN A 63 -15.37 -13.60 4.91
CA ASN A 63 -15.01 -14.27 6.16
C ASN A 63 -16.10 -14.09 7.24
N GLN A 64 -16.74 -12.92 7.31
CA GLN A 64 -17.92 -12.69 8.17
C GLN A 64 -19.14 -13.51 7.73
N ARG A 65 -19.41 -13.57 6.42
CA ARG A 65 -20.52 -14.36 5.84
C ARG A 65 -20.39 -15.85 6.15
N GLU A 66 -19.18 -16.38 6.07
CA GLU A 66 -18.86 -17.80 6.29
C GLU A 66 -18.75 -18.17 7.78
N GLY A 67 -18.80 -17.18 8.67
CA GLY A 67 -18.69 -17.40 10.12
C GLY A 67 -17.29 -17.82 10.59
N THR A 68 -16.27 -17.65 9.74
CA THR A 68 -14.87 -17.97 10.05
C THR A 68 -14.24 -16.94 11.00
N LEU A 69 -14.88 -15.77 11.16
CA LEU A 69 -14.54 -14.78 12.18
C LEU A 69 -15.35 -15.01 13.48
N ILE A 70 -14.65 -15.44 14.54
CA ILE A 70 -15.21 -15.69 15.87
C ILE A 70 -15.99 -14.46 16.38
N GLY A 71 -17.28 -14.63 16.68
CA GLY A 71 -18.13 -13.60 17.29
C GLY A 71 -18.79 -12.60 16.33
N THR A 72 -18.76 -12.85 15.02
CA THR A 72 -19.26 -11.90 13.98
C THR A 72 -20.44 -12.37 13.16
N ALA A 73 -21.14 -13.44 13.56
CA ALA A 73 -22.44 -13.80 13.00
C ALA A 73 -23.50 -12.78 13.44
N GLY A 74 -23.50 -11.60 12.81
CA GLY A 74 -24.34 -10.48 13.20
C GLY A 74 -24.43 -9.41 12.10
N LEU A 75 -25.40 -8.53 12.26
CA LEU A 75 -25.56 -7.36 11.38
C LEU A 75 -24.36 -6.42 11.54
N LEU A 76 -23.95 -5.82 10.43
CA LEU A 76 -23.00 -4.72 10.36
C LEU A 76 -23.53 -3.49 11.15
N PRO A 77 -22.68 -2.49 11.46
CA PRO A 77 -23.11 -1.32 12.21
C PRO A 77 -24.32 -0.57 11.61
N ASP A 78 -24.47 -0.60 10.29
CA ASP A 78 -25.59 -0.05 9.52
C ASP A 78 -26.80 -1.01 9.42
N GLY A 79 -26.81 -2.11 10.17
CA GLY A 79 -27.92 -3.05 10.24
C GLY A 79 -28.03 -4.03 9.07
N ARG A 80 -27.07 -4.07 8.15
CA ARG A 80 -27.07 -4.99 6.99
C ARG A 80 -26.31 -6.28 7.28
N THR A 81 -26.66 -7.36 6.60
CA THR A 81 -25.87 -8.59 6.59
C THR A 81 -24.61 -8.44 5.72
N PRO A 82 -23.55 -9.24 5.95
CA PRO A 82 -22.39 -9.26 5.06
C PRO A 82 -22.74 -9.55 3.58
N SER A 83 -23.72 -10.43 3.33
CA SER A 83 -24.20 -10.74 1.98
C SER A 83 -24.84 -9.52 1.30
N GLU A 84 -25.70 -8.78 2.01
CA GLU A 84 -26.29 -7.54 1.48
C GLU A 84 -25.21 -6.48 1.20
N ALA A 85 -24.19 -6.38 2.07
CA ALA A 85 -23.07 -5.48 1.87
C ALA A 85 -22.23 -5.86 0.63
N LEU A 86 -21.97 -7.15 0.39
CA LEU A 86 -21.30 -7.62 -0.83
C LEU A 86 -22.10 -7.23 -2.09
N THR A 87 -23.42 -7.43 -2.10
CA THR A 87 -24.28 -6.99 -3.21
C THR A 87 -24.23 -5.48 -3.43
N MET A 88 -24.16 -4.68 -2.36
CA MET A 88 -24.00 -3.24 -2.47
C MET A 88 -22.63 -2.86 -3.05
N VAL A 89 -21.56 -3.51 -2.58
CA VAL A 89 -20.20 -3.32 -3.08
C VAL A 89 -20.14 -3.57 -4.58
N GLU A 90 -20.66 -4.69 -5.07
CA GLU A 90 -20.67 -5.01 -6.51
C GLU A 90 -21.39 -3.95 -7.33
N ARG A 91 -22.52 -3.43 -6.82
CA ARG A 91 -23.29 -2.38 -7.48
C ARG A 91 -22.52 -1.06 -7.60
N VAL A 92 -21.73 -0.70 -6.59
CA VAL A 92 -20.96 0.55 -6.54
C VAL A 92 -19.64 0.44 -7.29
N VAL A 93 -18.99 -0.73 -7.25
CA VAL A 93 -17.72 -0.95 -7.93
C VAL A 93 -17.88 -0.86 -9.45
N ARG A 94 -18.96 -1.42 -10.02
CA ARG A 94 -19.12 -1.48 -11.49
C ARG A 94 -19.06 -0.11 -12.18
N PRO A 95 -19.79 0.93 -11.75
CA PRO A 95 -19.63 2.28 -12.29
C PRO A 95 -18.21 2.85 -12.17
N ILE A 96 -17.50 2.56 -11.07
CA ILE A 96 -16.11 3.01 -10.86
C ILE A 96 -15.18 2.35 -11.89
N LEU A 97 -15.32 1.04 -12.12
CA LEU A 97 -14.57 0.29 -13.12
C LEU A 97 -14.80 0.87 -14.54
N GLU A 98 -16.07 1.10 -14.92
CA GLU A 98 -16.41 1.71 -16.22
C GLU A 98 -15.82 3.12 -16.37
N ALA A 99 -15.81 3.90 -15.30
CA ALA A 99 -15.21 5.23 -15.29
C ALA A 99 -13.68 5.18 -15.42
N GLN A 100 -13.02 4.19 -14.81
CA GLN A 100 -11.59 3.94 -15.00
C GLN A 100 -11.26 3.61 -16.47
N ASP A 101 -12.07 2.77 -17.14
CA ASP A 101 -11.87 2.43 -18.55
C ASP A 101 -11.98 3.66 -19.45
N LYS A 102 -13.04 4.45 -19.28
CA LYS A 102 -13.24 5.69 -20.04
C LYS A 102 -12.12 6.70 -19.79
N CYS A 103 -11.67 6.82 -18.54
CA CYS A 103 -10.55 7.68 -18.17
C CYS A 103 -9.25 7.24 -18.88
N TRP A 104 -8.95 5.94 -18.89
CA TRP A 104 -7.78 5.42 -19.59
C TRP A 104 -7.79 5.73 -21.09
N VAL A 105 -8.91 5.47 -21.77
CA VAL A 105 -9.03 5.76 -23.21
C VAL A 105 -8.77 7.24 -23.50
N HIS A 106 -9.31 8.13 -22.68
CA HIS A 106 -9.09 9.56 -22.80
C HIS A 106 -7.63 9.96 -22.54
N LEU A 107 -7.02 9.49 -21.44
CA LEU A 107 -5.63 9.80 -21.10
C LEU A 107 -4.64 9.23 -22.12
N ARG A 108 -4.87 8.02 -22.65
CA ARG A 108 -4.05 7.42 -23.72
C ARG A 108 -3.98 8.32 -24.95
N ARG A 109 -5.11 8.92 -25.34
CA ARG A 109 -5.14 9.89 -26.45
C ARG A 109 -4.32 11.13 -26.13
N LEU A 110 -4.52 11.74 -24.96
CA LEU A 110 -3.77 12.94 -24.56
C LEU A 110 -2.27 12.69 -24.47
N LEU A 111 -1.86 11.51 -24.00
CA LEU A 111 -0.46 11.09 -23.98
C LEU A 111 0.11 11.04 -25.39
N SER A 112 -0.64 10.44 -26.33
CA SER A 112 -0.23 10.40 -27.74
C SER A 112 -0.10 11.79 -28.36
N ASP A 113 -1.05 12.69 -28.06
CA ASP A 113 -1.00 14.09 -28.51
C ASP A 113 0.22 14.85 -27.92
N ASN A 114 0.80 14.35 -26.83
CA ASN A 114 1.99 14.89 -26.17
C ASN A 114 3.26 14.06 -26.45
N GLY A 115 3.27 13.20 -27.47
CA GLY A 115 4.45 12.42 -27.87
C GLY A 115 4.80 11.24 -26.95
N ILE A 116 3.86 10.78 -26.12
CA ILE A 116 4.01 9.58 -25.31
C ILE A 116 3.05 8.51 -25.86
N HIS A 117 3.60 7.51 -26.53
CA HIS A 117 2.81 6.51 -27.23
C HIS A 117 2.85 5.16 -26.51
N VAL A 118 1.69 4.55 -26.32
CA VAL A 118 1.55 3.13 -25.95
C VAL A 118 0.96 2.43 -27.17
N LEU A 119 1.80 1.69 -27.88
CA LEU A 119 1.51 1.10 -29.18
C LEU A 119 1.01 -0.35 -29.02
N GLU A 120 0.09 -0.75 -29.90
CA GLU A 120 -0.22 -2.16 -30.15
C GLU A 120 0.77 -2.71 -31.20
N THR A 121 0.84 -4.03 -31.35
CA THR A 121 1.80 -4.68 -32.25
C THR A 121 1.61 -4.23 -33.70
N GLU A 122 0.37 -4.00 -34.14
CA GLU A 122 0.04 -3.53 -35.50
C GLU A 122 0.63 -2.16 -35.83
N ALA A 123 0.84 -1.32 -34.82
CA ALA A 123 1.34 0.04 -34.98
C ALA A 123 2.89 0.15 -34.95
N LEU A 124 3.59 -0.97 -34.72
CA LEU A 124 5.06 -1.00 -34.67
C LEU A 124 5.68 -0.86 -36.08
N THR A 125 6.72 -0.04 -36.21
CA THR A 125 7.52 0.03 -37.44
C THR A 125 8.30 -1.27 -37.67
N PRO A 126 8.81 -1.55 -38.89
CA PRO A 126 9.64 -2.73 -39.17
C PRO A 126 10.86 -2.85 -38.24
N GLU A 127 11.51 -1.72 -37.94
CA GLU A 127 12.66 -1.65 -37.03
C GLU A 127 12.24 -1.97 -35.59
N GLN A 128 11.11 -1.41 -35.14
CA GLN A 128 10.57 -1.70 -33.82
C GLN A 128 10.13 -3.17 -33.69
N ARG A 129 9.53 -3.76 -34.73
CA ARG A 129 9.18 -5.19 -34.75
C ARG A 129 10.41 -6.07 -34.61
N THR A 130 11.46 -5.75 -35.36
CA THR A 130 12.77 -6.44 -35.26
C THR A 130 13.32 -6.33 -33.84
N TYR A 131 13.34 -5.12 -33.29
CA TYR A 131 13.78 -4.88 -31.92
C TYR A 131 12.97 -5.68 -30.90
N THR A 132 11.63 -5.66 -30.98
CA THR A 132 10.78 -6.39 -30.03
C THR A 132 10.97 -7.89 -30.11
N ARG A 133 11.22 -8.43 -31.31
CA ARG A 133 11.52 -9.84 -31.53
C ARG A 133 12.87 -10.22 -30.92
N ASP A 134 13.90 -9.42 -31.16
CA ASP A 134 15.23 -9.62 -30.57
C ASP A 134 15.21 -9.52 -29.05
N TYR A 135 14.48 -8.53 -28.51
CA TYR A 135 14.26 -8.36 -27.08
C TYR A 135 13.51 -9.57 -26.50
N PHE A 136 12.47 -10.05 -27.19
CA PHE A 136 11.75 -11.25 -26.78
C PHE A 136 12.69 -12.45 -26.69
N GLU A 137 13.42 -12.78 -27.75
CA GLU A 137 14.29 -13.97 -27.79
C GLU A 137 15.41 -13.91 -26.73
N ARG A 138 15.97 -12.73 -26.47
CA ARG A 138 17.14 -12.57 -25.58
C ARG A 138 16.79 -12.38 -24.11
N GLU A 139 15.77 -11.59 -23.81
CA GLU A 139 15.48 -11.14 -22.45
C GLU A 139 14.20 -11.78 -21.89
N VAL A 140 13.18 -12.00 -22.73
CA VAL A 140 11.87 -12.46 -22.28
C VAL A 140 11.75 -13.98 -22.33
N PHE A 141 12.02 -14.59 -23.49
CA PHE A 141 11.88 -16.02 -23.74
C PHE A 141 12.62 -16.90 -22.71
N PRO A 142 13.89 -16.61 -22.31
CA PRO A 142 14.62 -17.46 -21.37
C PRO A 142 14.01 -17.51 -19.95
N VAL A 143 13.18 -16.54 -19.58
CA VAL A 143 12.53 -16.49 -18.26
C VAL A 143 11.07 -16.95 -18.29
N LEU A 144 10.55 -17.29 -19.48
CA LEU A 144 9.19 -17.80 -19.64
C LEU A 144 9.15 -19.32 -19.46
N THR A 145 8.07 -19.80 -18.85
CA THR A 145 7.79 -21.23 -18.73
C THR A 145 6.29 -21.45 -18.97
N PRO A 146 5.91 -21.90 -20.17
CA PRO A 146 4.54 -22.31 -20.45
C PRO A 146 4.14 -23.51 -19.59
N LEU A 147 2.96 -23.47 -18.99
CA LEU A 147 2.41 -24.57 -18.21
C LEU A 147 1.17 -25.13 -18.92
N ALA A 148 1.31 -26.34 -19.47
CA ALA A 148 0.18 -27.07 -20.05
C ALA A 148 -0.82 -27.46 -18.97
N VAL A 149 -2.12 -27.45 -19.31
CA VAL A 149 -3.20 -27.93 -18.44
C VAL A 149 -3.95 -29.05 -19.15
N ASP A 150 -3.84 -30.24 -18.59
CA ASP A 150 -4.43 -31.49 -19.08
C ASP A 150 -4.62 -32.49 -17.92
N PRO A 151 -5.23 -33.67 -18.11
CA PRO A 151 -5.45 -34.62 -17.02
C PRO A 151 -4.19 -35.09 -16.27
N GLY A 152 -3.01 -35.02 -16.90
CA GLY A 152 -1.72 -35.30 -16.26
C GLY A 152 -1.06 -34.06 -15.64
N HIS A 153 -1.47 -32.87 -16.04
CA HIS A 153 -0.96 -31.58 -15.56
C HIS A 153 -2.12 -30.71 -15.06
N PRO A 154 -2.46 -30.77 -13.75
CA PRO A 154 -3.58 -30.02 -13.20
C PRO A 154 -3.36 -28.51 -13.33
N PHE A 155 -4.44 -27.74 -13.26
CA PHE A 155 -4.37 -26.30 -13.36
C PHE A 155 -3.43 -25.71 -12.29
N PRO A 156 -2.43 -24.88 -12.69
CA PRO A 156 -1.41 -24.44 -11.76
C PRO A 156 -1.95 -23.36 -10.81
N HIS A 157 -1.35 -23.27 -9.63
CA HIS A 157 -1.61 -22.17 -8.73
C HIS A 157 -1.30 -20.80 -9.38
N ILE A 158 -2.28 -19.90 -9.36
CA ILE A 158 -2.13 -18.54 -9.88
C ILE A 158 -1.76 -17.57 -8.75
N SER A 159 -0.58 -16.96 -8.86
CA SER A 159 -0.08 -15.99 -7.89
C SER A 159 -0.96 -14.75 -7.78
N HIS A 160 -1.11 -14.25 -6.55
CA HIS A 160 -1.80 -13.01 -6.23
C HIS A 160 -1.33 -11.82 -7.09
N LEU A 161 -2.29 -11.07 -7.66
CA LEU A 161 -2.10 -9.91 -8.56
C LEU A 161 -1.20 -10.15 -9.78
N SER A 162 -0.78 -11.38 -10.03
CA SER A 162 0.00 -11.72 -11.22
C SER A 162 -0.87 -11.66 -12.45
N LEU A 163 -0.36 -11.02 -13.50
CA LEU A 163 -0.93 -11.10 -14.83
C LEU A 163 -0.53 -12.43 -15.48
N ASN A 164 -1.45 -13.02 -16.22
CA ASN A 164 -1.27 -14.30 -16.90
C ASN A 164 -1.93 -14.26 -18.27
N LEU A 165 -1.44 -15.07 -19.21
CA LEU A 165 -2.13 -15.38 -20.46
C LEU A 165 -2.71 -16.79 -20.37
N ALA A 166 -4.00 -16.88 -20.68
CA ALA A 166 -4.71 -18.11 -21.01
C ALA A 166 -4.55 -18.36 -22.51
N VAL A 167 -3.73 -19.33 -22.89
CA VAL A 167 -3.40 -19.67 -24.28
C VAL A 167 -4.21 -20.89 -24.70
N VAL A 168 -4.98 -20.74 -25.78
CA VAL A 168 -5.75 -21.81 -26.41
C VAL A 168 -4.99 -22.31 -27.62
N LEU A 169 -4.69 -23.61 -27.62
CA LEU A 169 -3.87 -24.30 -28.61
C LEU A 169 -4.72 -25.31 -29.38
N ASP A 170 -4.48 -25.44 -30.68
CA ASP A 170 -5.08 -26.49 -31.51
C ASP A 170 -4.05 -27.61 -31.72
N HIS A 171 -3.94 -28.56 -30.77
CA HIS A 171 -2.97 -29.64 -30.85
C HIS A 171 -3.34 -30.65 -31.95
N PRO A 172 -2.43 -30.95 -32.90
CA PRO A 172 -2.76 -31.78 -34.07
C PRO A 172 -3.37 -33.14 -33.76
N GLU A 173 -2.88 -33.80 -32.70
CA GLU A 173 -3.33 -35.14 -32.30
C GLU A 173 -4.38 -35.13 -31.18
N ALA A 174 -4.43 -34.05 -30.40
CA ALA A 174 -5.07 -34.04 -29.09
C ALA A 174 -6.27 -33.09 -29.03
N GLY A 175 -6.47 -32.30 -30.09
CA GLY A 175 -7.51 -31.28 -30.19
C GLY A 175 -7.16 -30.04 -29.37
N GLU A 176 -8.19 -29.34 -28.89
CA GLU A 176 -8.00 -28.13 -28.10
C GLU A 176 -7.21 -28.42 -26.82
N ARG A 177 -6.19 -27.60 -26.55
CA ARG A 177 -5.38 -27.64 -25.34
C ARG A 177 -5.30 -26.25 -24.73
N PHE A 178 -5.11 -26.21 -23.42
CA PHE A 178 -4.95 -24.98 -22.67
C PHE A 178 -3.53 -24.92 -22.12
N ALA A 179 -2.90 -23.76 -22.23
CA ALA A 179 -1.66 -23.47 -21.53
C ALA A 179 -1.78 -22.14 -20.80
N ARG A 180 -1.18 -22.08 -19.62
CA ARG A 180 -1.03 -20.85 -18.85
C ARG A 180 0.38 -20.33 -19.02
N LEU A 181 0.50 -19.02 -19.23
CA LEU A 181 1.78 -18.32 -19.21
C LEU A 181 1.74 -17.20 -18.18
N LYS A 182 2.70 -17.18 -17.25
CA LYS A 182 2.85 -16.08 -16.28
C LYS A 182 3.58 -14.92 -16.95
N ILE A 183 3.05 -13.69 -16.83
CA ILE A 183 3.83 -12.51 -17.22
C ILE A 183 4.91 -12.28 -16.14
N PRO A 184 6.20 -12.24 -16.51
CA PRO A 184 7.29 -12.13 -15.54
C PRO A 184 7.29 -10.75 -14.87
N GLN A 185 7.41 -10.73 -13.54
CA GLN A 185 7.40 -9.49 -12.73
C GLN A 185 8.81 -8.90 -12.53
N ASN A 186 9.85 -9.66 -12.86
CA ASN A 186 11.25 -9.23 -12.81
C ASN A 186 11.68 -8.46 -14.08
N LEU A 187 10.79 -8.32 -15.06
CA LEU A 187 11.00 -7.50 -16.25
C LEU A 187 10.07 -6.28 -16.23
N PRO A 188 10.48 -5.14 -16.81
CA PRO A 188 9.59 -4.00 -16.98
C PRO A 188 8.36 -4.40 -17.80
N ARG A 189 7.16 -4.27 -17.21
CA ARG A 189 5.92 -4.56 -17.93
C ARG A 189 5.65 -3.58 -19.08
N LEU A 190 6.11 -2.33 -18.93
CA LEU A 190 6.07 -1.33 -19.98
C LEU A 190 7.44 -1.30 -20.67
N VAL A 191 7.54 -1.92 -21.84
CA VAL A 191 8.80 -2.03 -22.59
C VAL A 191 8.97 -0.80 -23.46
N GLN A 192 10.05 -0.05 -23.26
CA GLN A 192 10.36 1.12 -24.08
C GLN A 192 10.92 0.68 -25.44
N LEU A 193 10.37 1.25 -26.50
CA LEU A 193 10.81 1.00 -27.87
C LEU A 193 11.94 1.97 -28.26
N PRO A 194 12.83 1.56 -29.18
CA PRO A 194 13.81 2.47 -29.75
C PRO A 194 13.11 3.65 -30.43
N PRO A 195 13.73 4.84 -30.42
CA PRO A 195 13.20 5.98 -31.15
C PRO A 195 13.10 5.61 -32.63
N VAL A 196 11.98 5.99 -33.26
CA VAL A 196 11.88 5.93 -34.72
C VAL A 196 12.78 7.03 -35.27
N ASN A 197 13.66 6.70 -36.22
CA ASN A 197 14.49 7.69 -36.89
C ASN A 197 13.55 8.77 -37.47
N GLN A 198 13.62 9.98 -36.91
CA GLN A 198 12.91 11.11 -37.48
C GLN A 198 13.54 11.43 -38.83
N ASP A 199 12.69 11.72 -39.81
CA ASP A 199 13.14 12.15 -41.14
C ASP A 199 14.10 13.34 -40.96
N PRO A 200 15.32 13.35 -41.54
CA PRO A 200 16.27 14.46 -41.39
C PRO A 200 15.73 15.82 -41.87
N GLU A 201 14.61 15.84 -42.61
CA GLU A 201 13.87 17.04 -43.01
C GLU A 201 12.76 17.46 -42.03
N SER A 202 12.58 16.75 -40.91
CA SER A 202 11.58 17.09 -39.88
C SER A 202 11.95 18.43 -39.22
N PRO A 203 11.00 19.38 -39.10
CA PRO A 203 11.30 20.72 -38.63
C PRO A 203 11.58 20.71 -37.13
N GLU A 204 12.72 21.32 -36.77
CA GLU A 204 13.27 21.63 -35.44
C GLU A 204 13.34 20.48 -34.41
N PRO A 205 14.44 20.37 -33.63
CA PRO A 205 14.50 19.42 -32.53
C PRO A 205 13.37 19.72 -31.53
N THR A 206 12.43 18.79 -31.40
CA THR A 206 11.40 18.85 -30.35
C THR A 206 12.08 18.94 -28.98
N VAL A 207 11.64 19.86 -28.12
CA VAL A 207 12.17 20.03 -26.75
C VAL A 207 12.17 18.71 -25.98
N HIS A 208 11.18 17.85 -26.26
CA HIS A 208 11.11 16.48 -25.76
C HIS A 208 10.90 15.50 -26.93
N PRO A 209 11.82 14.57 -27.19
CA PRO A 209 11.64 13.56 -28.24
C PRO A 209 10.48 12.62 -27.88
N PRO A 210 9.73 12.13 -28.89
CA PRO A 210 8.64 11.20 -28.65
C PRO A 210 9.17 9.89 -28.07
N VAL A 211 8.43 9.32 -27.13
CA VAL A 211 8.74 8.03 -26.50
C VAL A 211 7.61 7.06 -26.80
N SER A 212 7.97 5.84 -27.17
CA SER A 212 7.01 4.79 -27.50
C SER A 212 7.22 3.57 -26.62
N PHE A 213 6.13 2.93 -26.25
CA PHE A 213 6.11 1.76 -25.38
C PHE A 213 5.20 0.67 -25.94
N VAL A 214 5.47 -0.57 -25.57
CA VAL A 214 4.57 -1.72 -25.78
C VAL A 214 4.39 -2.46 -24.45
N TRP A 215 3.20 -3.01 -24.22
CA TRP A 215 2.97 -3.87 -23.06
C TRP A 215 3.68 -5.21 -23.22
N LEU A 216 4.30 -5.70 -22.15
CA LEU A 216 5.03 -6.96 -22.16
C LEU A 216 4.11 -8.14 -22.50
N GLU A 217 2.88 -8.15 -21.99
CA GLU A 217 1.91 -9.19 -22.34
C GLU A 217 1.53 -9.19 -23.82
N THR A 218 1.44 -8.02 -24.46
CA THR A 218 1.18 -7.90 -25.90
C THR A 218 2.38 -8.39 -26.71
N LEU A 219 3.59 -8.02 -26.29
CA LEU A 219 4.83 -8.50 -26.91
C LEU A 219 4.97 -10.02 -26.81
N ILE A 220 4.62 -10.61 -25.66
CA ILE A 220 4.61 -12.06 -25.46
C ILE A 220 3.53 -12.73 -26.32
N ALA A 221 2.32 -12.18 -26.37
CA ALA A 221 1.21 -12.72 -27.15
C ALA A 221 1.54 -12.82 -28.65
N GLU A 222 2.27 -11.83 -29.20
CA GLU A 222 2.73 -11.81 -30.60
C GLU A 222 3.71 -12.96 -30.93
N HIS A 223 4.47 -13.45 -29.95
CA HIS A 223 5.55 -14.43 -30.14
C HIS A 223 5.27 -15.79 -29.46
N LEU A 224 4.00 -16.12 -29.23
CA LEU A 224 3.62 -17.40 -28.63
C LEU A 224 4.00 -18.61 -29.49
N ASP A 225 4.15 -18.43 -30.80
CA ASP A 225 4.61 -19.46 -31.74
C ASP A 225 5.99 -20.03 -31.36
N LEU A 226 6.88 -19.18 -30.83
CA LEU A 226 8.20 -19.60 -30.35
C LEU A 226 8.13 -20.46 -29.08
N LEU A 227 7.08 -20.27 -28.26
CA LEU A 227 6.86 -21.04 -27.03
C LEU A 227 6.13 -22.37 -27.28
N PHE A 228 5.36 -22.47 -28.37
CA PHE A 228 4.59 -23.65 -28.74
C PHE A 228 4.95 -24.15 -30.15
N PRO A 229 6.21 -24.56 -30.38
CA PRO A 229 6.65 -24.95 -31.71
C PRO A 229 5.86 -26.16 -32.24
N GLY A 230 5.32 -26.03 -33.45
CA GLY A 230 4.54 -27.08 -34.11
C GLY A 230 3.10 -27.23 -33.61
N VAL A 231 2.65 -26.39 -32.67
CA VAL A 231 1.27 -26.39 -32.16
C VAL A 231 0.63 -25.03 -32.46
N PRO A 232 -0.34 -24.95 -33.38
CA PRO A 232 -1.02 -23.70 -33.68
C PRO A 232 -1.66 -23.06 -32.44
N VAL A 233 -1.34 -21.79 -32.21
CA VAL A 233 -1.99 -20.96 -31.18
C VAL A 233 -3.27 -20.40 -31.77
N ARG A 234 -4.43 -20.79 -31.24
CA ARG A 234 -5.74 -20.31 -31.68
C ARG A 234 -6.01 -18.91 -31.14
N ALA A 235 -5.76 -18.70 -29.85
CA ALA A 235 -6.02 -17.43 -29.18
C ALA A 235 -5.22 -17.34 -27.87
N SER A 236 -5.04 -16.12 -27.37
CA SER A 236 -4.55 -15.89 -26.01
C SER A 236 -5.32 -14.74 -25.38
N TYR A 237 -5.57 -14.84 -24.08
CA TYR A 237 -6.34 -13.83 -23.34
C TYR A 237 -5.68 -13.55 -22.00
N ALA A 238 -5.55 -12.28 -21.64
CA ALA A 238 -5.03 -11.92 -20.33
C ALA A 238 -6.06 -12.16 -19.22
N PHE A 239 -5.58 -12.59 -18.06
CA PHE A 239 -6.35 -12.66 -16.83
C PHE A 239 -5.47 -12.46 -15.59
N ARG A 240 -6.10 -12.05 -14.50
CA ARG A 240 -5.47 -11.75 -13.22
C ARG A 240 -6.39 -12.14 -12.08
N VAL A 241 -5.80 -12.58 -10.97
CA VAL A 241 -6.55 -12.95 -9.76
C VAL A 241 -6.15 -12.04 -8.60
N THR A 242 -7.14 -11.65 -7.81
CA THR A 242 -6.94 -11.05 -6.49
C THR A 242 -7.32 -12.08 -5.44
N ARG A 243 -6.49 -12.21 -4.41
CA ARG A 243 -6.64 -13.22 -3.35
C ARG A 243 -6.83 -12.52 -2.02
N ASP A 244 -7.43 -13.22 -1.07
CA ASP A 244 -7.55 -12.76 0.30
C ASP A 244 -6.15 -12.52 0.90
N ALA A 245 -5.89 -11.29 1.33
CA ALA A 245 -4.66 -10.90 2.01
C ALA A 245 -4.78 -10.96 3.55
N ASP A 246 -5.99 -11.15 4.06
CA ASP A 246 -6.37 -11.11 5.47
C ASP A 246 -6.72 -12.50 6.01
N GLN A 247 -5.92 -13.52 5.65
CA GLN A 247 -5.82 -14.69 6.51
C GLN A 247 -5.32 -14.18 7.86
N ALA A 248 -6.23 -14.15 8.83
CA ALA A 248 -5.89 -13.82 10.20
C ALA A 248 -4.70 -14.70 10.57
N ILE A 249 -3.59 -14.09 10.98
CA ILE A 249 -2.49 -14.82 11.62
C ILE A 249 -3.18 -15.56 12.76
N GLN A 250 -3.41 -16.86 12.59
CA GLN A 250 -3.94 -17.67 13.65
C GLN A 250 -2.81 -17.68 14.66
N GLU A 251 -2.96 -16.87 15.69
CA GLU A 251 -2.22 -17.02 16.94
C GLU A 251 -2.69 -18.37 17.52
N HIS A 252 -2.32 -19.48 16.85
CA HIS A 252 -2.29 -20.77 17.49
C HIS A 252 -1.35 -20.66 18.70
N ASP A 253 -1.38 -21.66 19.58
CA ASP A 253 -0.62 -21.72 20.84
C ASP A 253 0.93 -21.64 20.68
N SER A 254 1.45 -21.11 19.57
CA SER A 254 2.83 -20.73 19.31
C SER A 254 3.25 -19.52 20.15
N ILE A 255 4.34 -19.69 20.90
CA ILE A 255 4.95 -18.69 21.79
C ILE A 255 5.72 -17.60 21.00
N ASP A 256 5.95 -17.80 19.69
CA ASP A 256 6.80 -16.93 18.86
C ASP A 256 6.01 -16.23 17.73
N LEU A 257 5.76 -14.92 17.91
CA LEU A 257 5.04 -14.08 16.95
C LEU A 257 5.78 -13.94 15.61
N LEU A 258 7.11 -13.98 15.60
CA LEU A 258 7.91 -13.88 14.38
C LEU A 258 7.65 -15.09 13.48
N ALA A 259 7.71 -16.29 14.06
CA ALA A 259 7.44 -17.54 13.36
C ALA A 259 6.01 -17.58 12.80
N SER A 260 5.00 -17.19 13.58
CA SER A 260 3.60 -17.17 13.12
C SER A 260 3.39 -16.20 11.95
N VAL A 261 4.06 -15.03 11.96
CA VAL A 261 3.98 -14.07 10.84
C VAL A 261 4.64 -14.65 9.59
N GLN A 262 5.81 -15.31 9.72
CA GLN A 262 6.49 -15.96 8.60
C GLN A 262 5.65 -17.08 7.97
N GLU A 263 4.96 -17.88 8.80
CA GLU A 263 4.07 -18.94 8.33
C GLU A 263 2.84 -18.35 7.62
N SER A 264 2.17 -17.37 8.22
CA SER A 264 1.04 -16.68 7.62
C SER A 264 1.38 -16.00 6.28
N LEU A 265 2.60 -15.46 6.11
CA LEU A 265 3.05 -14.93 4.82
C LEU A 265 3.11 -16.02 3.74
N ARG A 266 3.52 -17.24 4.10
CA ARG A 266 3.54 -18.38 3.18
C ARG A 266 2.13 -18.82 2.84
N GLU A 267 1.22 -18.88 3.81
CA GLU A 267 -0.18 -19.27 3.61
C GLU A 267 -0.97 -18.24 2.79
N ARG A 268 -0.70 -16.94 2.99
CA ARG A 268 -1.31 -15.83 2.22
C ARG A 268 -1.11 -15.99 0.72
N ALA A 269 0.03 -16.54 0.29
CA ALA A 269 0.29 -16.82 -1.12
C ALA A 269 -0.78 -17.74 -1.74
N TRP A 270 -1.46 -18.55 -0.92
CA TRP A 270 -2.48 -19.53 -1.28
C TRP A 270 -3.90 -19.12 -0.83
N GLY A 271 -4.13 -17.86 -0.46
CA GLY A 271 -5.44 -17.35 -0.02
C GLY A 271 -6.54 -17.53 -1.06
N VAL A 272 -7.81 -17.54 -0.64
CA VAL A 272 -8.98 -17.74 -1.51
C VAL A 272 -9.06 -16.64 -2.57
N VAL A 273 -9.48 -16.99 -3.79
CA VAL A 273 -9.66 -16.02 -4.88
C VAL A 273 -10.91 -15.17 -4.62
N VAL A 274 -10.72 -13.86 -4.47
CA VAL A 274 -11.80 -12.91 -4.20
C VAL A 274 -12.30 -12.17 -5.43
N ARG A 275 -11.41 -11.96 -6.41
CA ARG A 275 -11.74 -11.35 -7.70
C ARG A 275 -10.96 -11.99 -8.84
N VAL A 276 -11.62 -12.18 -9.98
CA VAL A 276 -11.01 -12.60 -11.24
C VAL A 276 -11.26 -11.53 -12.29
N GLU A 277 -10.18 -10.93 -12.79
CA GLU A 277 -10.20 -10.01 -13.92
C GLU A 277 -9.82 -10.78 -15.19
N ALA A 278 -10.57 -10.61 -16.27
CA ALA A 278 -10.29 -11.23 -17.56
C ALA A 278 -10.54 -10.24 -18.69
N GLU A 279 -9.88 -10.44 -19.83
CA GLU A 279 -10.16 -9.67 -21.03
C GLU A 279 -11.62 -9.86 -21.49
N HIS A 280 -12.22 -8.77 -21.97
CA HIS A 280 -13.61 -8.75 -22.42
C HIS A 280 -13.86 -9.76 -23.55
N GLU A 281 -12.89 -9.85 -24.46
CA GLU A 281 -12.83 -10.71 -25.63
C GLU A 281 -12.70 -12.20 -25.29
N MET A 282 -12.34 -12.53 -24.04
CA MET A 282 -12.24 -13.92 -23.59
C MET A 282 -13.63 -14.61 -23.67
N PRO A 283 -13.77 -15.75 -24.35
CA PRO A 283 -15.05 -16.46 -24.44
C PRO A 283 -15.63 -16.80 -23.08
N VAL A 284 -16.97 -16.74 -22.95
CA VAL A 284 -17.69 -17.08 -21.71
C VAL A 284 -17.31 -18.49 -21.23
N SER A 285 -17.24 -19.46 -22.14
CA SER A 285 -16.84 -20.83 -21.83
C SER A 285 -15.45 -20.92 -21.19
N LEU A 286 -14.48 -20.14 -21.69
CA LEU A 286 -13.13 -20.12 -21.15
C LEU A 286 -13.08 -19.42 -19.78
N ARG A 287 -13.86 -18.34 -19.60
CA ARG A 287 -14.01 -17.69 -18.28
C ARG A 287 -14.65 -18.63 -17.26
N THR A 288 -15.70 -19.36 -17.63
CA THR A 288 -16.34 -20.34 -16.74
C THR A 288 -15.36 -21.44 -16.36
N ARG A 289 -14.61 -21.99 -17.33
CA ARG A 289 -13.54 -22.95 -17.04
C ARG A 289 -12.50 -22.38 -16.08
N LEU A 290 -12.02 -21.15 -16.29
CA LEU A 290 -11.08 -20.50 -15.37
C LEU A 290 -11.64 -20.39 -13.95
N LEU A 291 -12.91 -20.04 -13.79
CA LEU A 291 -13.54 -19.93 -12.46
C LEU A 291 -13.65 -21.30 -11.76
N GLU A 292 -13.97 -22.35 -12.51
CA GLU A 292 -14.02 -23.72 -11.98
C GLU A 292 -12.63 -24.19 -11.54
N GLU A 293 -11.61 -24.04 -12.40
CA GLU A 293 -10.22 -24.44 -12.12
C GLU A 293 -9.58 -23.62 -11.00
N LEU A 294 -10.02 -22.38 -10.79
CA LEU A 294 -9.57 -21.52 -9.69
C LEU A 294 -10.35 -21.72 -8.39
N GLU A 295 -11.38 -22.59 -8.40
CA GLU A 295 -12.33 -22.76 -7.29
C GLU A 295 -12.92 -21.41 -6.83
N ALA A 296 -13.24 -20.55 -7.80
CA ALA A 296 -13.55 -19.14 -7.62
C ALA A 296 -15.01 -18.80 -7.96
N SER A 297 -15.95 -19.74 -7.74
CA SER A 297 -17.37 -19.55 -8.06
C SER A 297 -18.01 -18.35 -7.35
N ASP A 298 -17.55 -18.05 -6.13
CA ASP A 298 -17.99 -16.92 -5.33
C ASP A 298 -17.20 -15.62 -5.62
N ALA A 299 -16.18 -15.67 -6.49
CA ALA A 299 -15.36 -14.51 -6.83
C ALA A 299 -16.15 -13.45 -7.60
N ILE A 300 -15.83 -12.18 -7.35
CA ILE A 300 -16.34 -11.09 -8.19
C ILE A 300 -15.59 -11.16 -9.52
N THR A 301 -16.31 -11.10 -10.63
CA THR A 301 -15.73 -11.28 -11.97
C THR A 301 -15.89 -10.01 -12.80
N ASP A 302 -14.78 -9.57 -13.39
CA ASP A 302 -14.73 -8.34 -14.18
C ASP A 302 -14.15 -8.65 -15.57
N ALA A 303 -14.97 -8.47 -16.60
CA ALA A 303 -14.55 -8.55 -18.00
C ALA A 303 -14.20 -7.15 -18.51
N ARG A 304 -12.94 -6.91 -18.85
CA ARG A 304 -12.39 -5.56 -19.08
C ARG A 304 -11.57 -5.49 -20.37
N SER A 305 -11.50 -4.31 -20.97
CA SER A 305 -10.59 -4.09 -22.09
C SER A 305 -9.13 -4.15 -21.64
N ALA A 306 -8.25 -4.70 -22.49
CA ALA A 306 -6.82 -4.66 -22.27
C ALA A 306 -6.27 -3.21 -22.19
N PRO A 307 -5.12 -2.98 -21.52
CA PRO A 307 -4.43 -3.92 -20.65
C PRO A 307 -5.16 -4.08 -19.30
N LEU A 308 -5.11 -5.28 -18.70
CA LEU A 308 -5.57 -5.50 -17.32
C LEU A 308 -4.57 -4.95 -16.29
N GLY A 309 -4.89 -4.97 -14.98
CA GLY A 309 -3.89 -4.65 -13.94
C GLY A 309 -3.25 -3.25 -14.10
N ARG A 310 -4.05 -2.22 -14.37
CA ARG A 310 -3.58 -0.87 -14.70
C ARG A 310 -2.96 -0.07 -13.54
N ARG A 311 -2.71 -0.71 -12.39
CA ARG A 311 -1.80 -0.16 -11.37
C ARG A 311 -0.40 0.13 -11.93
N ASP A 312 0.02 -0.63 -12.96
CA ASP A 312 1.33 -0.49 -13.60
C ASP A 312 1.43 0.74 -14.53
N LEU A 313 0.33 1.49 -14.73
CA LEU A 313 0.38 2.83 -15.31
C LEU A 313 1.28 3.80 -14.51
N MET A 314 1.64 3.46 -13.27
CA MET A 314 2.64 4.19 -12.49
C MET A 314 4.01 4.28 -13.21
N ALA A 315 4.38 3.25 -13.99
CA ALA A 315 5.59 3.29 -14.81
C ALA A 315 5.51 4.40 -15.87
N LEU A 316 4.34 4.55 -16.51
CA LEU A 316 4.09 5.61 -17.49
C LEU A 316 4.11 7.00 -16.85
N ALA A 317 3.53 7.15 -15.65
CA ALA A 317 3.60 8.39 -14.88
C ALA A 317 5.04 8.78 -14.48
N SER A 318 5.98 7.82 -14.51
CA SER A 318 7.38 8.04 -14.15
C SER A 318 8.24 8.57 -15.29
N VAL A 319 7.75 8.58 -16.54
CA VAL A 319 8.45 9.11 -17.72
C VAL A 319 9.00 10.52 -17.48
N ASP A 320 10.22 10.79 -17.94
CA ASP A 320 10.90 12.09 -17.73
C ASP A 320 10.33 13.21 -18.62
N ARG A 321 9.22 13.80 -18.16
CA ARG A 321 8.51 14.92 -18.78
C ARG A 321 8.10 15.93 -17.71
N PRO A 322 9.02 16.79 -17.24
CA PRO A 322 8.75 17.73 -16.15
C PRO A 322 7.66 18.75 -16.51
N ASP A 323 7.48 19.05 -17.79
CA ASP A 323 6.39 19.87 -18.32
C ASP A 323 4.99 19.25 -18.14
N LEU A 324 4.91 17.93 -17.91
CA LEU A 324 3.67 17.19 -17.68
C LEU A 324 3.49 16.73 -16.23
N LYS A 325 4.30 17.24 -15.29
CA LYS A 325 4.30 16.88 -13.87
C LYS A 325 4.13 18.11 -12.98
N TYR A 326 3.84 17.90 -11.69
CA TYR A 326 3.91 19.01 -10.75
C TYR A 326 5.35 19.53 -10.63
N PRO A 327 5.55 20.86 -10.44
CA PRO A 327 6.83 21.40 -10.04
C PRO A 327 7.36 20.68 -8.79
N PRO A 328 8.65 20.31 -8.74
CA PRO A 328 9.24 19.70 -7.57
C PRO A 328 9.06 20.58 -6.34
N PHE A 329 8.52 20.01 -5.26
CA PHE A 329 8.40 20.69 -3.97
C PHE A 329 9.61 20.38 -3.10
N VAL A 330 10.31 21.43 -2.62
CA VAL A 330 11.44 21.30 -1.69
C VAL A 330 10.95 21.60 -0.27
N PRO A 331 10.95 20.63 0.65
CA PRO A 331 10.55 20.85 2.03
C PRO A 331 11.45 21.85 2.75
N ARG A 332 10.86 22.72 3.58
CA ARG A 332 11.62 23.66 4.39
C ARG A 332 12.24 22.96 5.60
N ILE A 333 13.39 23.45 6.07
CA ILE A 333 13.98 23.04 7.35
C ILE A 333 13.86 24.23 8.30
N PRO A 334 13.21 24.09 9.47
CA PRO A 334 13.16 25.16 10.46
C PRO A 334 14.59 25.61 10.85
N PRO A 335 14.89 26.92 10.94
CA PRO A 335 16.25 27.39 11.24
C PRO A 335 16.86 26.81 12.52
N SER A 336 16.04 26.57 13.55
CA SER A 336 16.48 25.95 14.80
C SER A 336 16.84 24.47 14.70
N LEU A 337 16.59 23.86 13.53
CA LEU A 337 16.87 22.46 13.20
C LEU A 337 17.73 22.37 11.93
N ALA A 338 18.40 23.45 11.55
CA ALA A 338 19.30 23.46 10.41
C ALA A 338 20.49 22.52 10.65
N PRO A 339 21.12 21.98 9.59
CA PRO A 339 22.35 21.21 9.73
C PRO A 339 23.42 21.98 10.52
N GLY A 340 24.01 21.33 11.52
CA GLY A 340 25.01 21.93 12.42
C GLY A 340 24.45 22.53 13.72
N GLU A 341 23.15 22.75 13.82
CA GLU A 341 22.50 23.17 15.07
C GLU A 341 22.41 22.01 16.08
N ASP A 342 22.50 22.32 17.37
CA ASP A 342 22.26 21.34 18.44
C ASP A 342 20.74 21.11 18.60
N ILE A 343 20.30 19.96 18.10
CA ILE A 343 18.89 19.54 18.14
C ILE A 343 18.36 19.38 19.56
N PHE A 344 19.16 18.91 20.52
CA PHE A 344 18.72 18.78 21.91
C PHE A 344 18.54 20.15 22.56
N ALA A 345 19.46 21.08 22.32
CA ALA A 345 19.33 22.47 22.77
C ALA A 345 18.09 23.15 22.15
N ALA A 346 17.80 22.89 20.87
CA ALA A 346 16.62 23.42 20.19
C ALA A 346 15.31 22.93 20.84
N ILE A 347 15.20 21.62 21.10
CA ILE A 347 14.03 21.01 21.74
C ILE A 347 13.90 21.46 23.21
N LYS A 348 15.03 21.60 23.91
CA LYS A 348 15.06 22.08 25.31
C LYS A 348 14.54 23.50 25.45
N ARG A 349 14.80 24.35 24.45
CA ARG A 349 14.37 25.75 24.43
C ARG A 349 12.87 25.90 24.21
N ARG A 350 12.26 25.08 23.35
CA ARG A 350 10.81 25.07 23.09
C ARG A 350 10.40 23.78 22.39
N ASP A 351 9.13 23.41 22.53
CA ASP A 351 8.55 22.35 21.71
C ASP A 351 8.54 22.75 20.23
N ILE A 352 8.67 21.76 19.34
CA ILE A 352 8.77 21.98 17.90
C ILE A 352 7.77 21.06 17.18
N LEU A 353 6.91 21.67 16.36
CA LEU A 353 5.98 20.96 15.49
C LEU A 353 6.49 20.99 14.05
N LEU A 354 6.51 19.84 13.37
CA LEU A 354 6.80 19.70 11.95
C LEU A 354 5.53 19.27 11.23
N HIS A 355 5.25 19.88 10.08
CA HIS A 355 4.13 19.50 9.21
C HIS A 355 4.68 18.95 7.90
N HIS A 356 4.80 17.62 7.81
CA HIS A 356 5.23 16.93 6.59
C HIS A 356 4.11 16.96 5.53
N PRO A 357 4.43 16.97 4.23
CA PRO A 357 5.78 17.03 3.66
C PRO A 357 6.34 18.46 3.57
N PHE A 358 5.62 19.47 4.05
CA PHE A 358 6.02 20.88 3.95
C PHE A 358 7.31 21.19 4.71
N ASP A 359 7.42 20.64 5.91
CA ASP A 359 8.65 20.55 6.69
C ASP A 359 9.39 19.26 6.35
N SER A 360 10.70 19.36 6.19
CA SER A 360 11.56 18.21 5.90
C SER A 360 11.50 17.18 7.02
N PHE A 361 11.59 15.89 6.65
CA PHE A 361 11.76 14.78 7.59
C PHE A 361 13.21 14.64 8.08
N ALA A 362 14.17 15.32 7.43
CA ALA A 362 15.59 15.22 7.76
C ALA A 362 15.92 15.49 9.25
N PRO A 363 15.32 16.48 9.93
CA PRO A 363 15.56 16.70 11.37
C PRO A 363 15.19 15.51 12.26
N VAL A 364 14.22 14.68 11.85
CA VAL A 364 13.85 13.46 12.59
C VAL A 364 14.94 12.41 12.49
N VAL A 365 15.56 12.27 11.31
CA VAL A 365 16.72 11.38 11.12
C VAL A 365 17.92 11.93 11.89
N GLN A 366 18.21 13.23 11.77
CA GLN A 366 19.30 13.91 12.48
C GLN A 366 19.17 13.77 14.00
N PHE A 367 17.94 13.81 14.55
CA PHE A 367 17.71 13.59 15.97
C PHE A 367 18.21 12.23 16.45
N ILE A 368 17.96 11.18 15.67
CA ILE A 368 18.34 9.80 16.01
C ILE A 368 19.85 9.61 15.77
N GLU A 369 20.40 10.19 14.72
CA GLU A 369 21.84 10.18 14.44
C GLU A 369 22.64 10.92 15.53
N ALA A 370 22.17 12.11 15.93
CA ALA A 370 22.77 12.86 17.03
C ALA A 370 22.68 12.08 18.34
N ALA A 371 21.53 11.45 18.62
CA ALA A 371 21.37 10.58 19.79
C ALA A 371 22.30 9.36 19.76
N ALA A 372 22.59 8.80 18.59
CA ALA A 372 23.51 7.67 18.45
C ALA A 372 24.97 8.07 18.72
N ALA A 373 25.37 9.28 18.32
CA ALA A 373 26.73 9.77 18.43
C ALA A 373 27.05 10.41 19.80
N ASP A 374 26.07 11.05 20.45
CA ASP A 374 26.27 11.80 21.70
C ASP A 374 26.69 10.87 22.87
N PRO A 375 27.84 11.10 23.53
CA PRO A 375 28.30 10.28 24.66
C PRO A 375 27.41 10.42 25.92
N ASP A 376 26.66 11.52 26.06
CA ASP A 376 25.76 11.74 27.20
C ASP A 376 24.40 11.06 27.01
N VAL A 377 24.11 10.51 25.83
CA VAL A 377 22.91 9.72 25.60
C VAL A 377 23.10 8.30 26.13
N LEU A 378 22.19 7.91 27.03
CA LEU A 378 22.24 6.62 27.72
C LEU A 378 21.35 5.58 27.05
N ALA A 379 20.19 6.00 26.53
CA ALA A 379 19.22 5.09 25.94
C ALA A 379 18.40 5.71 24.81
N ILE A 380 18.05 4.88 23.83
CA ILE A 380 17.12 5.20 22.74
C ILE A 380 16.03 4.13 22.71
N LYS A 381 14.77 4.54 22.75
CA LYS A 381 13.61 3.65 22.56
C LYS A 381 12.79 4.12 21.38
N GLN A 382 12.42 3.23 20.46
CA GLN A 382 11.68 3.61 19.25
C GLN A 382 10.66 2.55 18.81
N THR A 383 9.55 2.99 18.21
CA THR A 383 8.61 2.11 17.52
C THR A 383 8.87 2.12 16.01
N LEU A 384 8.88 0.94 15.39
CA LEU A 384 9.06 0.72 13.95
C LEU A 384 7.83 -0.01 13.41
N TYR A 385 6.99 0.71 12.67
CA TYR A 385 5.76 0.17 12.07
C TYR A 385 5.98 -0.26 10.62
N ARG A 386 6.50 0.64 9.77
CA ARG A 386 6.84 0.38 8.36
C ARG A 386 8.17 1.03 8.05
N VAL A 387 9.18 0.23 7.81
CA VAL A 387 10.55 0.71 7.61
C VAL A 387 10.97 0.39 6.18
N GLY A 388 11.40 1.42 5.44
CA GLY A 388 11.87 1.22 4.07
C GLY A 388 13.11 0.32 4.01
N LYS A 389 13.34 -0.33 2.85
CA LYS A 389 14.46 -1.25 2.60
C LYS A 389 15.86 -0.69 2.88
N ASN A 390 16.03 0.63 2.82
CA ASN A 390 17.29 1.33 3.13
C ASN A 390 17.03 2.42 4.16
N SER A 391 16.84 2.04 5.43
CA SER A 391 16.44 2.98 6.48
C SER A 391 17.64 3.59 7.21
N PRO A 392 17.90 4.92 7.08
CA PRO A 392 18.95 5.58 7.86
C PRO A 392 18.65 5.52 9.37
N ILE A 393 17.39 5.37 9.75
CA ILE A 393 16.97 5.24 11.15
C ILE A 393 17.48 3.93 11.74
N VAL A 394 17.33 2.80 11.02
CA VAL A 394 17.83 1.51 11.50
C VAL A 394 19.36 1.54 11.62
N GLN A 395 20.05 2.11 10.63
CA GLN A 395 21.50 2.27 10.68
C GLN A 395 21.96 3.13 11.88
N ALA A 396 21.23 4.20 12.19
CA ALA A 396 21.53 5.04 13.35
C ALA A 396 21.30 4.30 14.69
N LEU A 397 20.26 3.47 14.78
CA LEU A 397 19.99 2.64 15.97
C LEU A 397 21.06 1.57 16.18
N VAL A 398 21.52 0.92 15.11
CA VAL A 398 22.66 -0.01 15.15
C VAL A 398 23.92 0.71 15.66
N ARG A 399 24.23 1.88 15.09
CA ARG A 399 25.37 2.70 15.53
C ARG A 399 25.26 3.11 17.00
N ALA A 400 24.06 3.47 17.47
CA ALA A 400 23.83 3.80 18.86
C ALA A 400 24.18 2.62 19.77
N ARG A 401 23.82 1.39 19.37
CA ARG A 401 24.15 0.17 20.11
C ARG A 401 25.65 -0.11 20.11
N GLN A 402 26.32 0.07 18.98
CA GLN A 402 27.78 -0.02 18.86
C GLN A 402 28.53 1.03 19.71
N ASN A 403 27.90 2.17 19.98
CA ASN A 403 28.38 3.19 20.91
C ASN A 403 27.91 2.97 22.36
N ASP A 404 27.68 1.71 22.75
CA ASP A 404 27.32 1.24 24.10
C ASP A 404 26.03 1.82 24.70
N LYS A 405 25.14 2.37 23.87
CA LYS A 405 23.84 2.88 24.33
C LYS A 405 22.85 1.73 24.52
N GLN A 406 21.91 1.89 25.44
CA GLN A 406 20.78 0.97 25.55
C GLN A 406 19.76 1.29 24.45
N VAL A 407 19.62 0.39 23.49
CA VAL A 407 18.67 0.56 22.38
C VAL A 407 17.56 -0.47 22.52
N ALA A 408 16.31 0.00 22.56
CA ALA A 408 15.13 -0.86 22.57
C ALA A 408 14.18 -0.47 21.43
N VAL A 409 13.77 -1.45 20.64
CA VAL A 409 12.94 -1.21 19.46
C VAL A 409 11.73 -2.11 19.50
N LEU A 410 10.56 -1.53 19.28
CA LEU A 410 9.34 -2.30 19.06
C LEU A 410 9.06 -2.38 17.56
N VAL A 411 9.12 -3.58 17.00
CA VAL A 411 8.83 -3.83 15.58
C VAL A 411 7.42 -4.40 15.43
N GLU A 412 6.58 -3.72 14.66
CA GLU A 412 5.25 -4.22 14.31
C GLU A 412 5.33 -5.13 13.08
N LEU A 413 5.43 -6.44 13.32
CA LEU A 413 5.53 -7.43 12.27
C LEU A 413 4.24 -7.60 11.46
N LYS A 414 3.07 -7.18 11.99
CA LYS A 414 1.77 -7.28 11.31
C LYS A 414 1.42 -6.03 10.49
N ALA A 415 2.41 -5.20 10.19
CA ALA A 415 2.26 -4.05 9.32
C ALA A 415 2.13 -4.51 7.86
N ARG A 416 0.91 -4.41 7.32
CA ARG A 416 0.57 -4.92 5.98
C ARG A 416 1.45 -4.30 4.90
N GLY A 417 1.96 -5.12 3.98
CA GLY A 417 2.78 -4.74 2.83
C GLY A 417 4.25 -4.50 3.14
N ASP A 418 4.65 -4.56 4.41
CA ASP A 418 6.02 -4.32 4.88
C ASP A 418 6.51 -5.45 5.80
N GLU A 419 5.75 -6.55 5.92
CA GLU A 419 6.07 -7.63 6.85
C GLU A 419 7.46 -8.23 6.59
N GLU A 420 7.79 -8.54 5.34
CA GLU A 420 9.11 -9.07 4.95
C GLU A 420 10.26 -8.14 5.35
N ASN A 421 10.14 -6.84 5.03
CA ASN A 421 11.14 -5.84 5.39
C ASN A 421 11.28 -5.72 6.91
N ASN A 422 10.16 -5.76 7.65
CA ASN A 422 10.18 -5.66 9.11
C ASN A 422 10.82 -6.88 9.78
N ILE A 423 10.62 -8.09 9.24
CA ILE A 423 11.30 -9.31 9.70
C ILE A 423 12.81 -9.17 9.49
N GLU A 424 13.25 -8.76 8.31
CA GLU A 424 14.68 -8.56 7.99
C GLU A 424 15.32 -7.53 8.93
N TRP A 425 14.63 -6.41 9.18
CA TRP A 425 15.12 -5.39 10.11
C TRP A 425 15.16 -5.84 11.55
N ALA A 426 14.16 -6.60 12.00
CA ALA A 426 14.17 -7.16 13.34
C ALA A 426 15.39 -8.06 13.56
N GLN A 427 15.65 -8.97 12.63
CA GLN A 427 16.81 -9.87 12.68
C GLN A 427 18.14 -9.10 12.67
N THR A 428 18.24 -8.06 11.83
CA THR A 428 19.43 -7.20 11.77
C THR A 428 19.69 -6.45 13.08
N LEU A 429 18.63 -5.91 13.70
CA LEU A 429 18.73 -5.21 14.98
C LEU A 429 19.11 -6.17 16.12
N GLU A 430 18.49 -7.36 16.16
CA GLU A 430 18.81 -8.40 17.14
C GLU A 430 20.26 -8.85 17.05
N SER A 431 20.79 -9.08 15.84
CA SER A 431 22.18 -9.50 15.64
C SER A 431 23.21 -8.48 16.14
N GLU A 432 22.85 -7.20 16.15
CA GLU A 432 23.67 -6.11 16.68
C GLU A 432 23.47 -5.88 18.19
N GLY A 433 22.65 -6.70 18.85
CA GLY A 433 22.40 -6.64 20.30
C GLY A 433 21.43 -5.54 20.73
N VAL A 434 20.58 -5.04 19.83
CA VAL A 434 19.44 -4.19 20.17
C VAL A 434 18.36 -5.03 20.85
N HIS A 435 17.71 -4.48 21.89
CA HIS A 435 16.57 -5.16 22.51
C HIS A 435 15.33 -5.00 21.62
N VAL A 436 15.09 -5.99 20.76
CA VAL A 436 13.92 -6.02 19.88
C VAL A 436 12.75 -6.67 20.63
N ALA A 437 11.62 -5.97 20.62
CA ALA A 437 10.35 -6.49 21.06
C ALA A 437 9.38 -6.54 19.89
N TYR A 438 8.61 -7.60 19.82
CA TYR A 438 7.50 -7.74 18.89
C TYR A 438 6.22 -7.29 19.61
N GLY A 439 5.28 -6.66 18.89
CA GLY A 439 4.05 -6.10 19.48
C GLY A 439 3.33 -7.02 20.47
N LEU A 440 2.46 -6.45 21.31
CA LEU A 440 1.67 -7.23 22.27
C LEU A 440 0.73 -8.22 21.56
N MET A 441 0.66 -9.48 22.02
CA MET A 441 -0.26 -10.48 21.46
C MET A 441 -1.71 -9.96 21.45
N GLY A 442 -2.42 -10.25 20.35
CA GLY A 442 -3.79 -9.75 20.12
C GLY A 442 -3.91 -8.24 19.86
N LEU A 443 -2.82 -7.46 19.87
CA LEU A 443 -2.82 -6.03 19.61
C LEU A 443 -1.85 -5.65 18.48
N LYS A 444 -2.17 -4.57 17.76
CA LYS A 444 -1.25 -3.94 16.82
C LYS A 444 -0.74 -2.63 17.41
N THR A 445 0.57 -2.42 17.39
CA THR A 445 1.19 -1.17 17.83
C THR A 445 1.30 -0.21 16.66
N HIS A 446 0.45 0.80 16.67
CA HIS A 446 0.37 1.81 15.60
C HIS A 446 0.92 3.18 16.00
N CYS A 447 1.46 3.36 17.21
CA CYS A 447 2.06 4.63 17.61
C CYS A 447 3.46 4.80 16.97
N LYS A 448 3.81 6.04 16.60
CA LYS A 448 5.11 6.38 16.02
C LYS A 448 5.82 7.33 16.95
N THR A 449 6.71 6.76 17.75
CA THR A 449 7.34 7.47 18.84
C THR A 449 8.81 7.12 18.99
N THR A 450 9.62 8.11 19.35
CA THR A 450 11.03 7.95 19.74
C THR A 450 11.24 8.63 21.09
N LEU A 451 11.95 7.96 21.98
CA LEU A 451 12.38 8.47 23.27
C LEU A 451 13.90 8.37 23.38
N VAL A 452 14.56 9.49 23.63
CA VAL A 452 16.00 9.57 23.90
C VAL A 452 16.19 10.01 25.35
N VAL A 453 16.94 9.22 26.13
CA VAL A 453 17.30 9.54 27.51
C VAL A 453 18.75 10.01 27.54
N ARG A 454 18.95 11.28 27.88
CA ARG A 454 20.23 11.96 27.88
C ARG A 454 20.58 12.48 29.27
N ARG A 455 21.86 12.39 29.64
CA ARG A 455 22.40 13.00 30.85
C ARG A 455 22.64 14.48 30.59
N GLU A 456 22.05 15.33 31.42
CA GLU A 456 22.21 16.78 31.41
C GLU A 456 22.81 17.23 32.75
N PRO A 457 23.32 18.47 32.86
CA PRO A 457 23.87 18.99 34.12
C PRO A 457 22.89 18.94 35.31
N ASP A 458 21.59 19.05 35.05
CA ASP A 458 20.51 19.00 36.04
C ASP A 458 19.91 17.60 36.26
N GLY A 459 20.49 16.57 35.63
CA GLY A 459 20.07 15.17 35.77
C GLY A 459 19.64 14.53 34.45
N LEU A 460 18.90 13.43 34.53
CA LEU A 460 18.42 12.75 33.33
C LEU A 460 17.25 13.49 32.70
N ARG A 461 17.36 13.77 31.40
CA ARG A 461 16.32 14.40 30.61
C ARG A 461 15.85 13.45 29.50
N ARG A 462 14.58 13.58 29.14
CA ARG A 462 13.90 12.76 28.14
C ARG A 462 13.50 13.64 26.98
N TYR A 463 14.05 13.38 25.81
CA TYR A 463 13.68 14.02 24.55
C TYR A 463 12.78 13.07 23.78
N VAL A 464 11.64 13.56 23.32
CA VAL A 464 10.59 12.77 22.71
C VAL A 464 10.30 13.30 21.32
N HIS A 465 10.09 12.38 20.38
CA HIS A 465 9.41 12.64 19.12
C HIS A 465 8.12 11.82 19.07
N LEU A 466 7.00 12.45 18.75
CA LEU A 466 5.70 11.81 18.48
C LEU A 466 5.29 12.15 17.05
N ALA A 467 4.75 11.18 16.31
CA ALA A 467 4.29 11.39 14.95
C ALA A 467 2.94 10.73 14.65
N THR A 468 2.18 11.35 13.74
CA THR A 468 1.02 10.70 13.10
C THR A 468 1.45 9.71 12.02
N GLY A 469 2.57 9.99 11.33
CA GLY A 469 3.12 9.22 10.22
C GLY A 469 4.28 8.29 10.61
N ASN A 470 4.59 7.35 9.72
CA ASN A 470 5.68 6.37 9.87
C ASN A 470 7.07 7.01 9.84
N TYR A 471 8.04 6.36 10.49
CA TYR A 471 9.47 6.67 10.39
C TYR A 471 10.06 6.19 9.05
N ASN A 472 9.52 6.70 7.94
CA ASN A 472 9.93 6.36 6.59
C ASN A 472 10.10 7.64 5.76
N ALA A 473 11.34 7.95 5.42
CA ALA A 473 11.71 9.19 4.73
C ALA A 473 11.12 9.31 3.32
N THR A 474 10.86 8.18 2.65
CA THR A 474 10.24 8.16 1.31
C THR A 474 8.76 8.54 1.41
N THR A 475 8.03 7.91 2.34
CA THR A 475 6.61 8.20 2.53
C THR A 475 6.37 9.58 3.13
N ALA A 476 7.29 10.09 3.96
CA ALA A 476 7.19 11.44 4.53
C ALA A 476 7.18 12.57 3.49
N ARG A 477 7.56 12.29 2.23
CA ARG A 477 7.44 13.24 1.10
C ARG A 477 6.07 13.21 0.43
N MET A 478 5.28 12.17 0.66
CA MET A 478 3.99 11.94 0.01
C MET A 478 2.80 12.14 0.96
N TYR A 479 2.95 11.77 2.23
CA TYR A 479 1.89 11.86 3.22
C TYR A 479 1.95 13.16 4.01
N THR A 480 0.77 13.70 4.33
CA THR A 480 0.63 14.85 5.23
C THR A 480 0.57 14.37 6.67
N ASP A 481 1.60 14.66 7.45
CA ASP A 481 1.76 14.17 8.81
C ASP A 481 2.29 15.24 9.75
N ILE A 482 2.01 15.08 11.04
CA ILE A 482 2.52 15.94 12.10
C ILE A 482 3.58 15.20 12.89
N GLY A 483 4.77 15.81 13.01
CA GLY A 483 5.82 15.44 13.94
C GLY A 483 5.92 16.43 15.09
N TYR A 484 6.15 15.95 16.31
CA TYR A 484 6.19 16.78 17.51
C TYR A 484 7.37 16.40 18.39
N PHE A 485 8.31 17.34 18.53
CA PHE A 485 9.42 17.25 19.47
C PHE A 485 9.13 17.98 20.77
N THR A 486 9.48 17.34 21.88
CA THR A 486 9.32 17.92 23.22
C THR A 486 10.31 17.31 24.21
N CYS A 487 10.65 18.05 25.26
CA CYS A 487 11.29 17.50 26.46
C CYS A 487 10.47 17.76 27.74
N ARG A 488 9.15 17.96 27.61
CA ARG A 488 8.25 18.18 28.76
C ARG A 488 8.30 16.98 29.71
N PRO A 489 8.51 17.19 31.04
CA PRO A 489 8.69 16.10 31.99
C PRO A 489 7.53 15.09 32.00
N GLU A 490 6.29 15.56 31.91
CA GLU A 490 5.08 14.73 31.94
C GLU A 490 4.95 13.82 30.71
N ILE A 491 5.26 14.34 29.51
CA ILE A 491 5.24 13.55 28.27
C ILE A 491 6.41 12.56 28.28
N GLY A 492 7.61 13.00 28.70
CA GLY A 492 8.77 12.11 28.81
C GLY A 492 8.54 10.95 29.80
N ALA A 493 7.89 11.22 30.93
CA ALA A 493 7.53 10.20 31.90
C ALA A 493 6.50 9.22 31.32
N ASP A 494 5.45 9.72 30.66
CA ASP A 494 4.46 8.88 29.99
C ASP A 494 5.05 8.02 28.88
N MET A 495 6.01 8.55 28.11
CA MET A 495 6.74 7.78 27.09
C MET A 495 7.56 6.65 27.70
N THR A 496 8.19 6.90 28.85
CA THR A 496 8.92 5.84 29.58
C THR A 496 7.97 4.73 29.99
N ASP A 497 6.82 5.11 30.56
CA ASP A 497 5.79 4.17 30.98
C ASP A 497 5.21 3.39 29.79
N LEU A 498 4.96 4.05 28.66
CA LEU A 498 4.48 3.43 27.43
C LEU A 498 5.45 2.35 26.94
N PHE A 499 6.74 2.67 26.82
CA PHE A 499 7.72 1.67 26.41
C PHE A 499 7.85 0.51 27.41
N ASN A 500 7.73 0.77 28.72
CA ASN A 500 7.75 -0.31 29.72
C ASN A 500 6.52 -1.22 29.63
N THR A 501 5.36 -0.69 29.20
CA THR A 501 4.17 -1.48 28.88
C THR A 501 4.31 -2.25 27.57
N LEU A 502 5.01 -1.69 26.58
CA LEU A 502 5.21 -2.34 25.28
C LEU A 502 6.28 -3.45 25.32
N THR A 503 7.34 -3.28 26.11
CA THR A 503 8.48 -4.22 26.17
C THR A 503 8.48 -5.10 27.42
N GLY A 504 7.47 -5.01 28.28
CA GLY A 504 7.44 -5.74 29.55
C GLY A 504 6.03 -5.97 30.07
N TYR A 505 5.92 -6.67 31.20
CA TYR A 505 4.63 -7.03 31.82
C TYR A 505 3.98 -5.88 32.62
N SER A 506 4.26 -4.62 32.27
CA SER A 506 3.69 -3.46 32.98
C SER A 506 2.30 -3.12 32.44
N ARG A 507 1.28 -3.16 33.30
CA ARG A 507 -0.07 -2.69 32.95
C ARG A 507 -0.28 -1.29 33.49
N LYS A 508 -0.30 -0.30 32.60
CA LYS A 508 -0.63 1.09 32.95
C LYS A 508 -1.90 1.53 32.24
N ASP A 509 -2.91 1.89 33.02
CA ASP A 509 -4.22 2.32 32.51
C ASP A 509 -4.37 3.84 32.40
N GLN A 510 -3.51 4.59 33.10
CA GLN A 510 -3.57 6.05 33.16
C GLN A 510 -2.21 6.66 32.90
N TYR A 511 -2.21 7.63 31.98
CA TYR A 511 -1.09 8.45 31.59
C TYR A 511 -1.39 9.90 32.00
N ARG A 512 -0.35 10.71 32.17
CA ARG A 512 -0.45 12.09 32.68
C ARG A 512 -0.97 13.04 31.60
N ALA A 513 -0.45 12.89 30.39
CA ALA A 513 -0.72 13.71 29.22
C ALA A 513 -1.10 12.87 27.99
N LEU A 514 -0.48 11.69 27.80
CA LEU A 514 -0.79 10.84 26.65
C LEU A 514 -2.16 10.19 26.77
N LEU A 515 -2.78 9.93 25.62
CA LEU A 515 -3.98 9.11 25.53
C LEU A 515 -3.66 7.88 24.70
N VAL A 516 -3.68 6.72 25.36
CA VAL A 516 -3.19 5.45 24.83
C VAL A 516 -4.34 4.47 24.68
N SER A 517 -4.52 3.98 23.45
CA SER A 517 -5.44 2.88 23.12
C SER A 517 -4.88 1.53 23.58
N PRO A 518 -5.75 0.55 23.93
CA PRO A 518 -7.21 0.58 23.85
C PRO A 518 -7.91 1.14 25.10
N ARG A 519 -7.17 1.51 26.15
CA ARG A 519 -7.73 1.74 27.50
C ARG A 519 -8.38 3.11 27.68
N SER A 520 -7.69 4.18 27.28
CA SER A 520 -8.06 5.55 27.69
C SER A 520 -8.71 6.37 26.57
N TRP A 521 -8.33 6.13 25.30
CA TRP A 521 -8.69 6.99 24.17
C TRP A 521 -10.20 7.12 23.94
N ARG A 522 -10.94 6.01 23.77
CA ARG A 522 -12.39 6.05 23.49
C ARG A 522 -13.16 6.75 24.62
N ARG A 523 -12.87 6.38 25.87
CA ARG A 523 -13.50 7.00 27.05
C ARG A 523 -13.26 8.50 27.06
N ARG A 524 -12.01 8.93 26.85
CA ARG A 524 -11.66 10.34 26.86
C ARG A 524 -12.32 11.12 25.72
N LEU A 525 -12.42 10.53 24.54
CA LEU A 525 -13.09 11.16 23.41
C LEU A 525 -14.58 11.41 23.70
N VAL A 526 -15.27 10.43 24.30
CA VAL A 526 -16.65 10.60 24.76
C VAL A 526 -16.76 11.73 25.80
N GLU A 527 -15.89 11.76 26.80
CA GLU A 527 -15.89 12.85 27.81
C GLU A 527 -15.68 14.24 27.18
N LEU A 528 -14.86 14.35 26.12
CA LEU A 528 -14.65 15.60 25.40
C LEU A 528 -15.89 16.00 24.60
N ILE A 529 -16.57 15.04 23.97
CA ILE A 529 -17.84 15.28 23.26
C ILE A 529 -18.91 15.75 24.25
N ASP A 530 -19.08 15.04 25.37
CA ASP A 530 -20.04 15.37 26.43
C ASP A 530 -19.77 16.77 27.01
N ARG A 531 -18.50 17.17 27.14
CA ARG A 531 -18.12 18.52 27.58
C ARG A 531 -18.66 19.57 26.62
N GLU A 532 -18.42 19.44 25.32
CA GLU A 532 -18.91 20.40 24.31
C GLU A 532 -20.44 20.44 24.26
N MET A 533 -21.10 19.28 24.43
CA MET A 533 -22.56 19.21 24.57
C MET A 533 -23.05 19.97 25.80
N SER A 534 -22.35 19.85 26.94
CA SER A 534 -22.72 20.57 28.17
C SER A 534 -22.61 22.09 28.02
N TRP A 535 -21.64 22.57 27.24
CA TRP A 535 -21.47 24.00 26.96
C TRP A 535 -22.64 24.53 26.13
N GLN A 536 -22.97 23.84 25.03
CA GLN A 536 -24.13 24.17 24.20
C GLN A 536 -25.44 24.16 24.99
N ALA A 537 -25.64 23.17 25.89
CA ALA A 537 -26.83 23.10 26.73
C ALA A 537 -26.98 24.29 27.70
N ARG A 538 -25.88 24.96 28.05
CA ARG A 538 -25.87 26.19 28.87
C ARG A 538 -25.90 27.48 28.04
N GLY A 539 -26.01 27.39 26.70
CA GLY A 539 -25.95 28.53 25.79
C GLY A 539 -24.53 29.05 25.53
N GLU A 540 -23.49 28.29 25.91
CA GLU A 540 -22.08 28.60 25.62
C GLU A 540 -21.66 28.00 24.26
N PRO A 541 -20.66 28.59 23.56
CA PRO A 541 -20.18 28.03 22.29
C PRO A 541 -19.42 26.71 22.52
N GLY A 542 -20.03 25.59 22.13
CA GLY A 542 -19.35 24.29 22.00
C GLY A 542 -18.99 23.98 20.54
N ARG A 543 -17.77 23.49 20.28
CA ARG A 543 -17.27 23.17 18.93
C ARG A 543 -16.34 21.96 18.94
N ILE A 544 -16.60 21.03 18.03
CA ILE A 544 -15.75 19.86 17.76
C ILE A 544 -15.18 19.96 16.34
N VAL A 545 -13.87 19.77 16.19
CA VAL A 545 -13.20 19.68 14.88
C VAL A 545 -12.37 18.40 14.86
N ILE A 546 -12.69 17.49 13.92
CA ILE A 546 -12.02 16.19 13.79
C ILE A 546 -11.41 16.11 12.39
N LYS A 547 -10.11 15.82 12.32
CA LYS A 547 -9.39 15.42 11.10
C LYS A 547 -8.88 14.00 11.30
N VAL A 548 -9.47 13.05 10.59
CA VAL A 548 -9.13 11.62 10.64
C VAL A 548 -9.17 11.03 9.23
N ASN A 549 -8.50 9.90 9.03
CA ASN A 549 -8.56 9.17 7.75
C ASN A 549 -9.88 8.40 7.59
N GLY A 550 -10.54 8.03 8.69
CA GLY A 550 -11.84 7.38 8.70
C GLY A 550 -12.51 7.47 10.07
N LEU A 551 -13.83 7.58 10.07
CA LEU A 551 -14.67 7.61 11.27
C LEU A 551 -15.73 6.52 11.15
N THR A 552 -15.54 5.41 11.87
CA THR A 552 -16.39 4.20 11.74
C THR A 552 -16.87 3.66 13.09
N ASP A 553 -16.41 4.21 14.22
CA ASP A 553 -16.80 3.76 15.55
C ASP A 553 -18.26 4.17 15.85
N PRO A 554 -19.20 3.21 16.00
CA PRO A 554 -20.63 3.53 16.14
C PRO A 554 -21.03 4.17 17.45
N ARG A 555 -20.13 4.27 18.43
CA ARG A 555 -20.38 4.97 19.69
C ARG A 555 -19.89 6.42 19.63
N ILE A 556 -18.90 6.71 18.79
CA ILE A 556 -18.38 8.05 18.57
C ILE A 556 -19.24 8.82 17.55
N ILE A 557 -19.71 8.13 16.52
CA ILE A 557 -20.78 8.60 15.61
C ILE A 557 -22.11 8.57 16.37
#